data_AF-A0A817TH35-F1
#
_entry.id   AF-A0A817TH35-F1
#
_cell.length_a   1.000
_cell.length_b   1.000
_cell.length_c   1.000
_cell.angle_alpha   90.00
_cell.angle_beta   90.00
_cell.angle_gamma   90.00
#
_symmetry.space_group_name_H-M   'P 1'
#
loop_
_entity.id
_entity.type
_entity.pdbx_description
1 polymer ?
#
loop_
_entity_poly.entity_id
_entity_poly.type
_entity_poly.pdbx_seq_one_letter_code
_entity_poly.pdbx_strand_id
1 'polypeptide(L)'
;MFASPDDRTTVDTIREWMGDFRNVHPVAKLAARLGQLFSASSKGIQLESHQIKEISDEKRCTTEINGIHEYCFTDGIGIISLPFAKRLARTMKLPEAVCPCAFQIRCGGYKGNILS
;
A
#
# COMPACT_ATOMS: atom_id res chain seq x y z
N MET A 1 22.40 3.41 -14.64
CA MET A 1 21.61 4.29 -15.53
C MET A 1 21.42 5.60 -14.77
N PHE A 2 22.02 6.70 -15.24
CA PHE A 2 21.80 8.02 -14.66
C PHE A 2 21.06 8.86 -15.70
N ALA A 3 19.94 9.48 -15.30
CA ALA A 3 19.21 10.39 -16.16
C ALA A 3 19.89 11.77 -16.12
N SER A 4 20.22 12.34 -17.28
CA SER A 4 20.58 13.76 -17.36
C SER A 4 19.31 14.57 -17.12
N PRO A 5 19.33 15.58 -16.23
CA PRO A 5 18.20 16.47 -16.05
C PRO A 5 17.89 17.19 -17.37
N ASP A 6 16.67 17.08 -17.86
CA ASP A 6 16.10 18.04 -18.80
C ASP A 6 15.30 19.09 -18.01
N ASP A 7 14.95 20.22 -18.64
CA ASP A 7 14.20 21.32 -18.00
C ASP A 7 12.83 20.89 -17.44
N ARG A 8 12.36 19.66 -17.72
CA ARG A 8 11.05 19.13 -17.31
C ARG A 8 11.14 18.07 -16.21
N THR A 9 12.28 17.42 -16.06
CA THR A 9 12.48 16.27 -15.16
C THR A 9 13.62 16.56 -14.20
N THR A 10 13.35 17.38 -13.20
CA THR A 10 14.29 17.67 -12.11
C THR A 10 14.09 16.67 -10.97
N VAL A 11 15.05 16.63 -10.03
CA VAL A 11 14.91 15.81 -8.82
C VAL A 11 13.67 16.22 -8.02
N ASP A 12 13.34 17.51 -8.01
CA ASP A 12 12.19 18.03 -7.26
C ASP A 12 10.87 17.65 -7.93
N THR A 13 10.77 17.69 -9.26
CA THR A 13 9.55 17.22 -9.96
C THR A 13 9.33 15.72 -9.80
N ILE A 14 10.41 14.92 -9.75
CA ILE A 14 10.32 13.49 -9.41
C ILE A 14 9.82 13.31 -7.97
N ARG A 15 10.36 14.06 -7.00
CA ARG A 15 9.93 13.96 -5.59
C ARG A 15 8.46 14.36 -5.40
N GLU A 16 8.01 15.42 -6.05
CA GLU A 16 6.61 15.82 -6.05
C GLU A 16 5.70 14.75 -6.65
N TRP A 17 6.14 14.12 -7.75
CA TRP A 17 5.42 12.99 -8.36
C TRP A 17 5.35 11.76 -7.43
N MET A 18 6.39 11.51 -6.63
CA MET A 18 6.44 10.38 -5.69
C MET A 18 5.43 10.51 -4.54
N GLY A 19 4.98 11.72 -4.22
CA GLY A 19 3.98 12.01 -3.19
C GLY A 19 4.41 13.08 -2.20
N ASP A 20 3.56 13.35 -1.21
CA ASP A 20 3.83 14.33 -0.16
C ASP A 20 4.52 13.71 1.05
N PHE A 21 5.77 14.11 1.28
CA PHE A 21 6.60 13.64 2.38
C PHE A 21 6.87 14.71 3.45
N ARG A 22 6.25 15.89 3.38
CA ARG A 22 6.53 17.02 4.29
C ARG A 22 6.33 16.66 5.77
N ASN A 23 5.41 15.73 6.05
CA ASN A 23 5.11 15.24 7.39
C ASN A 23 5.99 14.05 7.86
N VAL A 24 7.01 13.66 7.09
CA VAL A 24 7.92 12.55 7.43
C VAL A 24 9.26 13.10 7.88
N HIS A 25 9.41 13.33 9.19
CA HIS A 25 10.61 13.97 9.73
C HIS A 25 11.83 13.05 9.83
N PRO A 26 11.73 11.78 10.26
CA PRO A 26 12.92 10.93 10.36
C PRO A 26 13.42 10.54 8.96
N VAL A 27 14.67 10.90 8.64
CA VAL A 27 15.31 10.60 7.35
C VAL A 27 15.26 9.10 7.02
N ALA A 28 15.46 8.25 8.03
CA ALA A 28 15.36 6.79 7.87
C ALA A 28 13.95 6.34 7.45
N LYS A 29 12.89 6.94 8.04
CA LYS A 29 11.50 6.63 7.65
C LYS A 29 11.18 7.16 6.25
N LEU A 30 11.70 8.34 5.90
CA LEU A 30 11.55 8.90 4.57
C LEU A 30 12.17 8.00 3.49
N ALA A 31 13.43 7.58 3.70
CA ALA A 31 14.12 6.66 2.80
C ALA A 31 13.36 5.33 2.65
N ALA A 32 12.84 4.78 3.75
CA ALA A 32 12.03 3.56 3.73
C ALA A 32 10.73 3.72 2.91
N ARG A 33 10.04 4.86 3.02
CA ARG A 33 8.82 5.16 2.25
C ARG A 33 9.11 5.36 0.76
N LEU A 34 10.16 6.11 0.41
CA LEU A 34 10.60 6.28 -0.97
C LEU A 34 10.98 4.92 -1.60
N GLY A 35 11.63 4.06 -0.82
CA GLY A 35 11.97 2.68 -1.23
C GLY A 35 10.77 1.83 -1.65
N GLN A 36 9.56 2.15 -1.17
CA GLN A 36 8.36 1.39 -1.54
C GLN A 36 7.98 1.54 -3.02
N LEU A 37 8.32 2.68 -3.63
CA LEU A 37 8.02 3.00 -5.03
C LEU A 37 8.86 2.18 -6.01
N PHE A 38 10.02 1.71 -5.58
CA PHE A 38 10.96 0.94 -6.40
C PHE A 38 10.78 -0.57 -6.30
N SER A 39 9.79 -1.03 -5.53
CA SER A 39 9.56 -2.45 -5.37
C SER A 39 8.87 -3.02 -6.60
N ALA A 40 9.36 -4.16 -7.09
CA ALA A 40 8.77 -4.85 -8.22
C ALA A 40 7.32 -5.25 -7.92
N SER A 41 6.38 -4.75 -8.73
CA SER A 41 4.96 -5.07 -8.62
C SER A 41 4.32 -5.05 -10.01
N SER A 42 3.35 -5.94 -10.22
CA SER A 42 2.51 -5.90 -11.41
C SER A 42 1.53 -4.73 -11.35
N LYS A 43 1.31 -4.05 -12.48
CA LYS A 43 0.33 -2.96 -12.54
C LYS A 43 -1.07 -3.49 -12.20
N GLY A 44 -1.64 -2.94 -11.13
CA GLY A 44 -3.00 -3.24 -10.68
C GLY A 44 -4.05 -2.37 -11.37
N ILE A 45 -5.16 -2.15 -10.65
CA ILE A 45 -6.24 -1.27 -11.08
C ILE A 45 -5.98 0.13 -10.53
N GLN A 46 -6.16 1.16 -11.36
CA GLN A 46 -6.15 2.54 -10.91
C GLN A 46 -7.44 2.81 -10.12
N LEU A 47 -7.28 3.31 -8.90
CA LEU A 47 -8.37 3.62 -7.98
C LEU A 47 -8.50 5.12 -7.81
N GLU A 48 -9.74 5.58 -7.79
CA GLU A 48 -10.08 6.95 -7.41
C GLU A 48 -10.23 7.05 -5.88
N SER A 49 -10.01 8.22 -5.29
CA SER A 49 -10.06 8.40 -3.83
C SER A 49 -11.40 7.97 -3.22
N HIS A 50 -12.52 8.14 -3.94
CA HIS A 50 -13.86 7.73 -3.46
C HIS A 50 -14.07 6.20 -3.43
N GLN A 51 -13.18 5.43 -4.07
CA GLN A 51 -13.22 3.96 -4.07
C GLN A 51 -12.43 3.36 -2.90
N ILE A 52 -11.72 4.20 -2.15
CA ILE A 52 -10.91 3.81 -1.00
C ILE A 52 -11.59 4.33 0.26
N LYS A 53 -11.74 3.46 1.26
CA LYS A 53 -12.25 3.82 2.56
C LYS A 53 -11.23 3.40 3.62
N GLU A 54 -10.79 4.36 4.43
CA GLU A 54 -10.00 4.08 5.62
C GLU A 54 -10.93 3.53 6.71
N ILE A 55 -10.51 2.41 7.31
CA ILE A 55 -11.22 1.72 8.38
C ILE A 55 -10.25 1.66 9.56
N SER A 56 -10.74 1.95 10.76
CA SER A 56 -9.93 1.88 11.98
C SER A 56 -9.49 0.44 12.24
N ASP A 57 -8.26 0.28 12.72
CA ASP A 57 -7.74 -1.02 13.14
C ASP A 57 -8.53 -1.60 14.32
N GLU A 58 -8.74 -2.91 14.30
CA GLU A 58 -9.27 -3.64 15.44
C GLU A 58 -8.14 -3.88 16.46
N LYS A 59 -8.30 -3.27 17.63
CA LYS A 59 -7.34 -3.38 18.72
C LYS A 59 -8.03 -3.95 19.95
N ARG A 60 -7.37 -4.87 20.67
CA ARG A 60 -7.85 -5.33 21.97
C ARG A 60 -6.77 -5.26 23.02
N CYS A 61 -7.19 -4.89 24.22
CA CYS A 61 -6.37 -4.98 25.41
C CYS A 61 -6.40 -6.42 25.95
N THR A 62 -5.24 -7.05 26.04
CA THR A 62 -5.05 -8.33 26.74
C THR A 62 -4.40 -8.06 28.10
N THR A 63 -4.86 -8.76 29.12
CA THR A 63 -4.18 -8.77 30.43
C THR A 63 -3.26 -9.97 30.46
N GLU A 64 -1.96 -9.71 30.44
CA GLU A 64 -0.92 -10.72 30.57
C GLU A 64 -0.22 -10.60 31.93
N ILE A 65 0.63 -11.57 32.26
CA ILE A 65 1.39 -11.60 33.54
C ILE A 65 2.20 -10.30 33.75
N ASN A 66 2.56 -9.61 32.66
CA ASN A 66 3.36 -8.38 32.67
C ASN A 66 2.53 -7.08 32.56
N GLY A 67 1.19 -7.15 32.59
CA GLY A 67 0.31 -5.98 32.56
C GLY A 67 -0.72 -5.99 31.44
N ILE A 68 -1.31 -4.82 31.16
CA ILE A 68 -2.28 -4.64 30.08
C ILE A 68 -1.53 -4.26 28.81
N HIS A 69 -1.70 -5.06 27.75
CA HIS A 69 -1.09 -4.83 26.45
C HIS A 69 -2.17 -4.61 25.38
N GLU A 70 -2.05 -3.55 24.60
CA GLU A 70 -2.89 -3.34 23.41
C GLU A 70 -2.28 -4.08 22.22
N TYR A 71 -3.04 -5.00 21.62
CA TYR A 71 -2.64 -5.72 20.42
C TYR A 71 -3.50 -5.31 19.23
N CYS A 72 -2.87 -5.00 18.09
CA CYS A 72 -3.53 -4.70 16.83
C CYS A 72 -3.71 -5.97 16.00
N PHE A 73 -4.95 -6.37 15.73
CA PHE A 73 -5.26 -7.61 15.00
C PHE A 73 -5.28 -7.43 13.49
N THR A 74 -5.41 -6.19 13.01
CA THR A 74 -5.60 -5.88 11.59
C THR A 74 -4.43 -5.11 10.97
N ASP A 75 -3.26 -5.09 11.63
CA ASP A 75 -2.10 -4.35 11.14
C ASP A 75 -1.71 -4.80 9.72
N GLY A 76 -1.81 -3.87 8.78
CA GLY A 76 -1.48 -4.09 7.38
C GLY A 76 -2.47 -4.97 6.61
N ILE A 77 -3.69 -5.17 7.11
CA ILE A 77 -4.76 -5.90 6.42
C ILE A 77 -5.88 -4.94 5.99
N GLY A 78 -6.27 -5.03 4.72
CA GLY A 78 -7.46 -4.39 4.18
C GLY A 78 -8.48 -5.40 3.65
N ILE A 79 -9.67 -4.91 3.31
CA ILE A 79 -10.76 -5.73 2.77
C ILE A 79 -11.16 -5.14 1.41
N ILE A 80 -11.43 -6.02 0.45
CA ILE A 80 -11.98 -5.68 -0.86
C ILE A 80 -13.25 -6.48 -1.11
N SER A 81 -14.06 -6.01 -2.06
CA SER A 81 -15.23 -6.77 -2.48
C SER A 81 -14.82 -7.92 -3.42
N LEU A 82 -15.55 -9.03 -3.35
CA LEU A 82 -15.36 -10.16 -4.27
C LEU A 82 -15.40 -9.77 -5.76
N PRO A 83 -16.30 -8.89 -6.24
CA PRO A 83 -16.26 -8.40 -7.63
C PRO A 83 -14.96 -7.68 -7.98
N PHE A 84 -14.41 -6.91 -7.02
CA PHE A 84 -13.13 -6.23 -7.21
C PHE A 84 -11.97 -7.22 -7.27
N ALA A 85 -11.97 -8.24 -6.40
CA ALA A 85 -10.98 -9.33 -6.42
C ALA A 85 -10.95 -10.06 -7.77
N LYS A 86 -12.12 -10.41 -8.32
CA LYS A 86 -12.23 -11.02 -9.65
C LYS A 86 -11.70 -10.09 -10.76
N ARG A 87 -12.00 -8.78 -10.68
CA ARG A 87 -11.47 -7.78 -11.63
C ARG A 87 -9.94 -7.68 -11.53
N LEU A 88 -9.39 -7.73 -10.32
CA LEU A 88 -7.96 -7.67 -10.08
C LEU A 88 -7.26 -8.93 -10.63
N ALA A 89 -7.80 -10.11 -10.37
CA ALA A 89 -7.30 -11.38 -10.91
C ALA A 89 -7.24 -11.37 -12.45
N ARG A 90 -8.29 -10.88 -13.13
CA ARG A 90 -8.30 -10.70 -14.59
C ARG A 90 -7.26 -9.70 -15.08
N THR A 91 -7.09 -8.59 -14.35
CA THR A 91 -6.10 -7.55 -14.69
C THR A 91 -4.68 -8.10 -14.59
N MET A 92 -4.43 -8.96 -13.59
CA MET A 92 -3.18 -9.70 -13.41
C MET A 92 -3.01 -10.89 -14.38
N LYS A 93 -3.98 -11.14 -15.27
CA LYS A 93 -4.02 -12.25 -16.22
C LYS A 93 -3.90 -13.62 -15.55
N LEU A 94 -4.48 -13.76 -14.35
CA LEU A 94 -4.60 -15.06 -13.70
C LEU A 94 -5.63 -15.92 -14.43
N PRO A 95 -5.54 -17.27 -14.35
CA PRO A 95 -6.52 -18.16 -14.95
C PRO A 95 -7.94 -17.85 -14.46
N GLU A 96 -8.95 -17.95 -15.33
CA GLU A 96 -10.33 -17.56 -15.02
C GLU A 96 -10.96 -18.36 -13.87
N ALA A 97 -10.53 -19.61 -13.70
CA ALA A 97 -10.93 -20.47 -12.58
C ALA A 97 -10.29 -20.06 -11.23
N VAL A 98 -9.35 -19.11 -11.23
CA VAL A 98 -8.55 -18.73 -10.05
C VAL A 98 -8.85 -17.28 -9.66
N CYS A 99 -9.56 -17.11 -8.55
CA CYS A 99 -9.66 -15.84 -7.84
C CYS A 99 -8.96 -15.99 -6.49
N PRO A 100 -7.78 -15.36 -6.28
CA PRO A 100 -7.13 -15.36 -4.98
C PRO A 100 -8.02 -14.75 -3.90
N CYS A 101 -7.96 -15.30 -2.68
CA CYS A 101 -8.61 -14.74 -1.49
C CYS A 101 -7.82 -13.58 -0.88
N ALA A 102 -6.54 -13.46 -1.22
CA ALA A 102 -5.62 -12.47 -0.69
C ALA A 102 -4.72 -11.91 -1.79
N PHE A 103 -4.45 -10.60 -1.75
CA PHE A 103 -3.50 -9.94 -2.64
C PHE A 103 -2.55 -9.07 -1.83
N GLN A 104 -1.26 -9.12 -2.15
CA GLN A 104 -0.29 -8.18 -1.60
C GLN A 104 -0.27 -6.90 -2.46
N ILE A 105 -0.49 -5.74 -1.83
CA ILE A 105 -0.62 -4.48 -2.55
C ILE A 105 0.41 -3.43 -2.14
N ARG A 106 0.59 -2.48 -3.06
CA ARG A 106 1.24 -1.18 -2.88
C ARG A 106 0.36 -0.15 -3.58
N CYS A 107 -0.33 0.70 -2.83
CA CYS A 107 -1.33 1.62 -3.37
C CYS A 107 -1.30 2.94 -2.60
N GLY A 108 -0.94 4.06 -3.24
CA GLY A 108 -1.09 5.40 -2.64
C GLY A 108 -0.44 5.61 -1.26
N GLY A 109 0.64 4.88 -0.95
CA GLY A 109 1.30 4.90 0.37
C GLY A 109 0.90 3.74 1.30
N TYR A 110 -0.19 3.03 0.99
CA TYR A 110 -0.57 1.77 1.65
C TYR A 110 0.28 0.61 1.15
N LYS A 111 0.73 -0.24 2.08
CA LYS A 111 1.40 -1.51 1.82
C LYS A 111 0.84 -2.55 2.77
N GLY A 112 0.46 -3.70 2.25
CA GLY A 112 -0.13 -4.76 3.07
C GLY A 112 -0.80 -5.84 2.24
N ASN A 113 -1.65 -6.61 2.90
CA ASN A 113 -2.49 -7.62 2.27
C ASN A 113 -3.94 -7.13 2.22
N ILE A 114 -4.66 -7.44 1.15
CA ILE A 114 -6.10 -7.23 1.06
C ILE A 114 -6.82 -8.55 0.84
N LEU A 115 -7.96 -8.70 1.50
CA LEU A 115 -8.76 -9.93 1.53
C LEU A 115 -10.13 -9.71 0.87
N SER A 116 -10.63 -10.70 0.13
CA SER A 116 -11.91 -10.65 -0.59
C SER A 116 -13.03 -11.47 0.02
#